data_AF-A0A6C1KI05-F1
#
_entry.id   AF-A0A6C1KI05-F1
#
_cell.length_a   1.000
_cell.length_b   1.000
_cell.length_c   1.000
_cell.angle_alpha   90.00
_cell.angle_beta   90.00
_cell.angle_gamma   90.00
#
_symmetry.space_group_name_H-M   'P 1'
#
loop_
_entity.id
_entity.type
_entity.pdbx_description
1 polymer ?
#
loop_
_entity_poly.entity_id
_entity_poly.type
_entity_poly.pdbx_seq_one_letter_code
_entity_poly.pdbx_strand_id
1 'polypeptide(L)' 'MPSEPAPAERSPFDVSDAEIDQALTICDGDPRETIRALLVGQAFLEHEMSTLKADASAGFRRRRQPVED' A
#
# COMPACT_ATOMS: atom_id res chain seq x y z
N MET A 1 19.37 28.80 -20.11
CA MET A 1 18.11 28.59 -19.37
C MET A 1 18.49 28.07 -18.00
N PRO A 2 18.10 28.71 -16.89
CA PRO A 2 18.28 28.12 -15.57
C PRO A 2 17.44 26.85 -15.50
N SER A 3 18.04 25.74 -15.06
CA SER A 3 17.32 24.48 -14.87
C SER A 3 16.32 24.65 -13.73
N GLU A 4 15.06 24.39 -14.03
CA GLU A 4 14.00 24.32 -13.03
C GLU A 4 14.33 23.16 -12.06
N PRO A 5 14.24 23.35 -10.73
CA PRO A 5 14.53 22.29 -9.78
C PRO A 5 13.56 21.13 -10.03
N ALA A 6 14.11 19.92 -10.10
CA ALA A 6 13.29 18.71 -10.21
C ALA A 6 12.24 18.71 -9.07
N PRO A 7 10.98 18.33 -9.36
CA PRO A 7 9.96 18.24 -8.32
C PRO A 7 10.50 17.39 -7.18
N ALA A 8 10.42 17.90 -5.94
CA ALA A 8 10.82 17.12 -4.77
C ALA A 8 10.07 15.79 -4.79
N GLU A 9 10.81 14.68 -4.77
CA GLU A 9 10.22 13.35 -4.70
C GLU A 9 9.40 13.26 -3.40
N ARG A 10 8.07 13.19 -3.53
CA ARG A 10 7.19 13.03 -2.36
C ARG A 10 7.49 11.71 -1.70
N SER A 11 7.63 11.73 -0.37
CA SER A 11 7.65 10.49 0.41
C SER A 11 6.35 9.73 0.13
N PRO A 12 6.39 8.39 -0.02
CA PRO A 12 5.17 7.59 -0.20
C PRO A 12 4.23 7.67 1.02
N PHE A 13 4.68 8.27 2.12
CA PHE A 13 3.89 8.49 3.34
C PHE A 13 3.51 9.95 3.55
N ASP A 14 3.83 10.84 2.60
CA ASP A 14 3.41 12.23 2.64
C ASP A 14 1.94 12.32 2.18
N VAL A 15 1.04 12.60 3.12
CA VAL A 15 -0.39 12.77 2.87
C VAL A 15 -0.72 14.24 3.03
N SER A 16 -1.22 14.86 1.96
CA SER A 16 -1.63 16.25 1.96
C SER A 16 -3.00 16.45 2.62
N ASP A 17 -3.27 17.66 3.12
CA ASP A 17 -4.58 18.03 3.68
C ASP A 17 -5.72 17.79 2.69
N ALA A 18 -5.48 17.98 1.38
CA ALA A 18 -6.47 17.73 0.34
C ALA A 18 -6.84 16.25 0.21
N GLU A 19 -5.89 15.33 0.43
CA GLU A 19 -6.16 13.89 0.44
C GLU A 19 -6.93 13.47 1.70
N ILE A 20 -6.66 14.13 2.84
CA ILE A 20 -7.43 13.95 4.08
C ILE A 20 -8.87 14.43 3.88
N ASP A 21 -9.06 15.62 3.33
CA ASP A 21 -10.39 16.19 3.05
C ASP A 21 -11.19 15.32 2.07
N GLN A 22 -10.50 14.74 1.07
CA GLN A 22 -11.11 13.79 0.15
C GLN A 22 -11.57 12.53 0.89
N ALA A 23 -10.73 11.95 1.75
CA ALA A 23 -11.08 10.76 2.53
C ALA A 23 -12.26 11.01 3.49
N LEU A 24 -12.30 12.18 4.12
CA LEU A 24 -13.44 12.60 4.95
C LEU A 24 -14.72 12.74 4.10
N THR A 25 -14.62 13.39 2.93
CA THR A 25 -15.78 13.60 2.03
C THR A 25 -16.40 12.27 1.56
N ILE A 26 -15.58 11.25 1.30
CA ILE A 26 -16.06 9.91 0.92
C ILE A 26 -16.89 9.26 2.05
N CYS A 27 -16.61 9.60 3.30
CA CYS A 27 -17.30 9.09 4.48
C CYS A 27 -18.30 10.10 5.06
N ASP A 28 -18.90 10.95 4.22
CA ASP A 28 -19.87 11.98 4.61
C ASP A 28 -19.36 12.95 5.69
N GLY A 29 -18.06 13.11 5.81
CA GLY A 29 -17.39 13.91 6.82
C GLY A 29 -17.32 13.28 8.22
N ASP A 30 -17.71 12.01 8.41
CA ASP A 30 -17.58 11.32 9.70
C ASP A 30 -16.15 10.79 9.91
N PRO A 31 -15.36 11.40 10.82
CA PRO A 31 -13.99 10.95 11.06
C PRO A 31 -13.91 9.53 11.62
N ARG A 32 -14.93 9.06 12.36
CA ARG A 32 -14.92 7.69 12.91
C ARG A 32 -15.11 6.67 11.80
N GLU A 33 -15.96 6.97 10.83
CA GLU A 33 -16.17 6.09 9.67
C GLU A 33 -14.98 6.13 8.71
N THR A 34 -14.37 7.30 8.50
CA THR A 34 -13.10 7.40 7.75
C THR A 34 -12.00 6.56 8.41
N ILE A 35 -11.79 6.69 9.72
CA ILE A 35 -10.79 5.88 10.44
C ILE A 35 -11.10 4.38 10.32
N ARG A 36 -12.37 3.97 10.45
CA ARG A 36 -12.76 2.57 10.25
C ARG A 36 -12.40 2.08 8.85
N ALA A 37 -12.73 2.84 7.81
CA ALA A 37 -12.42 2.50 6.43
C ALA A 37 -10.91 2.37 6.19
N LEU A 38 -10.11 3.29 6.73
CA LEU A 38 -8.65 3.24 6.66
C LEU A 38 -8.07 2.00 7.35
N LEU A 39 -8.55 1.65 8.55
CA LEU A 39 -8.09 0.46 9.28
C LEU A 39 -8.46 -0.84 8.54
N VAL A 40 -9.66 -0.91 7.97
CA VAL A 40 -10.07 -2.05 7.13
C VAL A 40 -9.20 -2.15 5.88
N GLY A 41 -8.95 -1.03 5.20
CA GLY A 41 -8.07 -0.98 4.04
C GLY A 41 -6.64 -1.42 4.36
N GLN A 42 -6.10 -0.97 5.50
CA GLN A 42 -4.78 -1.40 5.96
C GLN A 42 -4.73 -2.90 6.21
N ALA A 43 -5.69 -3.45 6.96
CA ALA A 43 -5.75 -4.89 7.25
C ALA A 43 -5.87 -5.73 5.97
N PHE A 44 -6.61 -5.25 4.97
CA PHE A 44 -6.69 -5.89 3.66
C PHE A 44 -5.33 -5.89 2.95
N LEU A 45 -4.63 -4.76 2.89
CA LEU A 45 -3.32 -4.67 2.24
C LEU A 45 -2.27 -5.53 2.94
N GLU A 46 -2.29 -5.59 4.27
CA GLU A 46 -1.43 -6.48 5.06
C GLU A 46 -1.70 -7.95 4.74
N HIS A 47 -2.97 -8.34 4.60
CA HIS A 47 -3.37 -9.69 4.20
C HIS A 47 -2.87 -10.03 2.79
N GLU A 48 -3.12 -9.17 1.81
CA GLU A 48 -2.69 -9.37 0.41
C GLU A 48 -1.15 -9.50 0.32
N MET A 49 -0.43 -8.65 1.07
CA MET A 49 1.03 -8.71 1.11
C MET A 49 1.53 -10.02 1.75
N SER A 50 0.85 -10.52 2.78
CA SER A 50 1.15 -11.82 3.39
C SER A 50 0.91 -12.97 2.41
N THR A 51 -0.23 -12.96 1.71
CA THR A 51 -0.59 -13.96 0.70
C THR A 51 0.42 -13.98 -0.45
N LEU A 52 0.75 -12.81 -1.01
CA LEU A 52 1.75 -12.68 -2.08
C LEU A 52 3.13 -13.20 -1.66
N LYS A 53 3.57 -12.91 -0.43
CA LYS A 53 4.83 -13.43 0.11
C LYS A 53 4.80 -14.95 0.24
N ALA A 54 3.69 -15.51 0.70
CA ALA A 54 3.52 -16.96 0.81
C ALA A 54 3.59 -17.64 -0.55
N ASP A 55 2.88 -17.11 -1.56
CA ASP A 55 2.87 -17.65 -2.92
C ASP A 55 4.22 -17.54 -3.62
N ALA A 56 4.91 -16.40 -3.48
CA ALA A 56 6.26 -16.23 -3.99
C ALA A 56 7.23 -17.25 -3.36
N SER A 57 7.09 -17.52 -2.05
CA SER A 57 7.90 -18.55 -1.37
C SER A 57 7.55 -19.97 -1.83
N ALA A 58 6.28 -20.27 -2.07
CA ALA A 58 5.84 -21.57 -2.58
C ALA A 58 6.37 -21.82 -4.01
N GLY A 59 6.32 -20.80 -4.88
CA GLY A 59 6.91 -20.82 -6.22
C GLY A 59 8.43 -21.01 -6.20
N PHE A 60 9.12 -20.38 -5.25
CA PHE A 60 10.57 -20.58 -5.02
C PHE A 60 10.88 -22.00 -4.54
N ARG A 61 10.09 -22.56 -3.61
CA ARG A 61 10.26 -23.94 -3.11
C ARG A 61 10.02 -24.98 -4.20
N ARG A 62 9.04 -24.78 -5.09
CA ARG A 62 8.78 -25.67 -6.24
C ARG A 62 9.95 -25.71 -7.23
N ARG A 63 10.70 -24.62 -7.40
CA ARG A 63 11.90 -24.60 -8.27
C ARG A 63 13.15 -25.20 -7.62
N ARG A 64 13.15 -25.41 -6.30
CA ARG A 64 14.32 -25.90 -5.55
C ARG A 64 14.25 -27.40 -5.20
N GLN A 65 13.33 -28.18 -5.78
CA GLN A 65 13.47 -29.63 -5.72
C GLN A 65 14.68 -30.03 -6.57
N PRO A 66 15.74 -30.61 -5.98
CA PRO A 66 16.76 -31.27 -6.77
C PRO A 66 16.08 -32.42 -7.51
N VAL A 67 16.41 -32.58 -8.79
CA VAL A 67 16.22 -33.85 -9.47
C VAL A 67 17.08 -34.85 -8.71
N GLU A 68 16.47 -35.74 -7.93
CA GLU A 68 17.18 -36.89 -7.37
C GLU A 68 17.30 -37.96 -8.47
N ASP A 69 18.51 -38.50 -8.62
CA ASP A 69 18.98 -39.46 -9.64
C ASP A 69 18.18 -40.78 -9.70
#